data_AF-T1CBG3-F1
#
_entry.id   AF-T1CBG3-F1
#
_cell.length_a   1.000
_cell.length_b   1.000
_cell.length_c   1.000
_cell.angle_alpha   90.00
_cell.angle_beta   90.00
_cell.angle_gamma   90.00
#
_symmetry.space_group_name_H-M   'P 1'
#
loop_
_entity.id
_entity.type
_entity.pdbx_description
1 polymer ?
#
loop_
_entity_poly.entity_id
_entity_poly.type
_entity_poly.pdbx_seq_one_letter_code
_entity_poly.pdbx_strand_id
1 'polypeptide(L)'
;MPTPEFIVHVPHPGTRHAALDLALDLAVRLQARLSGVFAAALPSAAFAVPEAITLQVQEAEQARKAASAKADWWRQLLQQHGLHGDWRVGEGDLAQVLCLAVASADLLIVQRPETREDAPIGFGSTSRTVFAAVKPVLIVPAAGAASTGRRVLIAWNGSLESARALHGAAPLLARAEAVHVLDGSREQGPEGLAWLPPLDLAPWFARRGIAAGIERFQPEGTPAPAILARAQALQCDLIVLGAWGSSRLTEMVLGGVTRALFRECPLPLLVAH
;
A
#
# COMPACT_ATOMS: atom_id res chain seq x y z
N MET A 1 -17.75 -6.14 13.72
CA MET A 1 -16.41 -6.55 13.23
C MET A 1 -15.38 -5.96 14.17
N PRO A 2 -14.23 -6.61 14.39
CA PRO A 2 -13.14 -6.01 15.15
C PRO A 2 -12.74 -4.66 14.53
N THR A 3 -12.33 -3.72 15.38
CA THR A 3 -11.83 -2.41 14.96
C THR A 3 -10.56 -2.59 14.14
N PRO A 4 -10.48 -2.09 12.88
CA PRO A 4 -9.27 -2.23 12.08
C PRO A 4 -8.14 -1.36 12.65
N GLU A 5 -6.90 -1.82 12.52
CA GLU A 5 -5.70 -1.05 12.88
C GLU A 5 -4.90 -0.67 11.63
N PHE A 6 -4.64 0.64 11.48
CA PHE A 6 -3.83 1.20 10.40
C PHE A 6 -2.53 1.74 10.96
N ILE A 7 -1.45 1.55 10.22
CA ILE A 7 -0.14 2.15 10.48
C ILE A 7 0.14 3.17 9.40
N VAL A 8 0.51 4.40 9.76
CA VAL A 8 0.98 5.41 8.80
C VAL A 8 2.45 5.73 9.04
N HIS A 9 3.24 5.70 7.97
CA HIS A 9 4.62 6.16 8.01
C HIS A 9 4.67 7.69 8.03
N VAL A 10 5.35 8.26 9.03
CA VAL A 10 5.51 9.71 9.22
C VAL A 10 7.01 10.04 9.16
N PRO A 11 7.56 10.41 7.98
CA PRO A 11 8.99 10.64 7.81
C PRO A 11 9.51 11.91 8.51
N HIS A 12 8.62 12.87 8.80
CA HIS A 12 8.97 14.13 9.47
C HIS A 12 8.06 14.35 10.68
N PRO A 13 8.43 13.81 11.87
CA PRO A 13 7.62 13.91 13.08
C PRO A 13 7.31 15.37 13.46
N GLY A 14 6.03 15.71 13.60
CA GLY A 14 5.58 17.09 13.85
C GLY A 14 4.96 17.78 12.64
N THR A 15 5.12 17.23 11.43
CA THR A 15 4.68 17.85 10.18
C THR A 15 3.63 16.98 9.50
N ARG A 16 2.52 17.60 9.06
CA ARG A 16 1.50 16.92 8.24
C ARG A 16 1.97 16.79 6.79
N HIS A 17 1.58 15.70 6.15
CA HIS A 17 1.85 15.41 4.75
C HIS A 17 0.68 14.60 4.18
N ALA A 18 0.62 14.50 2.85
CA ALA A 18 -0.53 13.95 2.15
C ALA A 18 -0.98 12.56 2.63
N ALA A 19 -0.04 11.65 2.88
CA ALA A 19 -0.37 10.32 3.40
C ALA A 19 -0.94 10.34 4.83
N LEU A 20 -0.45 11.24 5.70
CA LEU A 20 -0.98 11.40 7.06
C LEU A 20 -2.39 11.99 7.03
N ASP A 21 -2.63 12.98 6.16
CA ASP A 21 -3.96 13.59 6.00
C ASP A 21 -4.97 12.55 5.51
N LEU A 22 -4.62 11.79 4.47
CA LEU A 22 -5.46 10.71 3.97
C LEU A 22 -5.69 9.62 5.02
N ALA A 23 -4.67 9.28 5.82
CA ALA A 23 -4.77 8.26 6.87
C ALA A 23 -5.73 8.68 7.99
N LEU A 24 -5.71 9.95 8.40
CA LEU A 24 -6.64 10.51 9.39
C LEU A 24 -8.08 10.42 8.87
N ASP A 25 -8.33 10.91 7.65
CA ASP A 25 -9.67 10.88 7.04
C ASP A 25 -10.19 9.45 6.87
N LEU A 26 -9.31 8.54 6.43
CA LEU A 26 -9.65 7.12 6.26
C LEU A 26 -9.95 6.45 7.60
N ALA A 27 -9.14 6.71 8.63
CA ALA A 27 -9.34 6.15 9.96
C ALA A 27 -10.64 6.65 10.59
N VAL A 28 -10.97 7.94 10.45
CA VAL A 28 -12.26 8.49 10.92
C VAL A 28 -13.42 7.80 10.22
N ARG A 29 -13.38 7.73 8.88
CA ARG A 29 -14.45 7.12 8.07
C ARG A 29 -14.69 5.65 8.40
N LEU A 30 -13.63 4.90 8.68
CA LEU A 30 -13.69 3.46 8.96
C LEU A 30 -13.70 3.13 10.45
N GLN A 31 -13.71 4.13 11.33
CA GLN A 31 -13.62 3.98 12.78
C GLN A 31 -12.41 3.12 13.18
N ALA A 32 -11.27 3.33 12.52
CA ALA A 32 -10.05 2.57 12.71
C ALA A 32 -9.19 3.13 13.85
N ARG A 33 -8.39 2.27 14.48
CA ARG A 33 -7.23 2.70 15.26
C ARG A 33 -6.13 3.12 14.29
N LEU A 34 -5.52 4.28 14.50
CA LEU A 34 -4.45 4.80 13.65
C LEU A 34 -3.18 5.02 14.47
N SER A 35 -2.16 4.20 14.25
CA SER A 35 -0.83 4.37 14.87
C SER A 35 0.14 4.99 13.87
N GLY A 36 1.00 5.89 14.33
CA GLY A 36 2.05 6.51 13.55
C GLY A 36 3.37 5.77 13.75
N VAL A 37 4.17 5.64 12.69
CA VAL A 37 5.52 5.07 12.79
C VAL A 37 6.55 5.99 12.16
N PHE A 38 7.64 6.23 12.87
CA PHE A 38 8.87 6.82 12.35
C PHE A 38 9.98 5.78 12.37
N ALA A 39 10.79 5.74 11.31
CA ALA A 39 12.00 4.95 11.25
C ALA A 39 13.22 5.88 11.28
N ALA A 40 13.99 5.84 12.37
CA ALA A 40 15.33 6.40 12.42
C ALA A 40 16.22 5.56 11.50
N ALA A 41 16.47 6.08 10.30
CA ALA A 41 17.13 5.33 9.24
C ALA A 41 18.58 5.00 9.62
N LEU A 42 18.87 3.70 9.69
CA LEU A 42 20.21 3.15 9.79
C LEU A 42 20.35 2.09 8.69
N PRO A 43 20.65 2.49 7.45
CA PRO A 43 20.66 1.58 6.31
C PRO A 43 21.78 0.54 6.45
N SER A 44 21.58 -0.68 5.99
CA SER A 44 22.59 -1.75 6.14
C SER A 44 23.95 -1.42 5.51
N ALA A 45 23.98 -0.55 4.50
CA ALA A 45 25.21 -0.03 3.90
C ALA A 45 26.08 0.76 4.88
N ALA A 46 25.50 1.28 5.96
CA ALA A 46 26.22 1.94 7.06
C ALA A 46 27.31 1.05 7.66
N PHE A 47 27.06 -0.26 7.72
CA PHE A 47 27.97 -1.24 8.29
C PHE A 47 29.10 -1.66 7.34
N ALA A 48 29.11 -1.16 6.10
CA ALA A 48 30.14 -1.49 5.12
C ALA A 48 31.41 -0.63 5.25
N VAL A 49 31.32 0.54 5.89
CA VAL A 49 32.43 1.49 6.05
C VAL A 49 32.65 1.78 7.54
N PRO A 50 33.68 1.19 8.18
CA PRO A 50 33.89 1.28 9.63
C PRO A 50 33.90 2.71 10.19
N GLU A 51 34.45 3.67 9.45
CA GLU A 51 34.56 5.07 9.85
C GLU A 51 33.20 5.79 9.84
N ALA A 52 32.26 5.35 9.02
CA ALA A 52 30.92 5.95 8.91
C ALA A 52 29.95 5.40 9.97
N ILE A 53 30.20 4.20 10.52
CA ILE A 53 29.30 3.53 11.47
C ILE A 53 29.02 4.41 12.68
N THR A 54 30.06 4.96 13.32
CA THR A 54 29.88 5.75 14.55
C THR A 54 29.02 6.98 14.31
N LEU A 55 29.27 7.69 13.20
CA LEU A 55 28.50 8.88 12.85
C LEU A 55 27.04 8.53 12.55
N GLN A 56 26.79 7.52 11.73
CA GLN A 56 25.44 7.12 11.34
C GLN A 56 24.63 6.54 12.52
N VAL A 57 25.27 5.79 13.42
CA VAL A 57 24.63 5.31 14.66
C VAL A 57 24.26 6.50 15.56
N GLN A 58 25.14 7.50 15.68
CA GLN A 58 24.84 8.70 16.46
C GLN A 58 23.69 9.52 15.85
N GLU A 59 23.68 9.70 14.52
CA GLU A 59 22.61 10.39 13.79
C GLU A 59 21.27 9.66 13.96
N ALA A 60 21.25 8.33 13.81
CA ALA A 60 20.06 7.51 13.99
C ALA A 60 19.54 7.59 15.43
N GLU A 61 20.42 7.49 16.43
CA GLU A 61 20.03 7.59 17.85
C GLU A 61 19.49 8.98 18.19
N GLN A 62 20.08 10.05 17.63
CA GLN A 62 19.57 11.41 17.79
C GLN A 62 18.19 11.57 17.14
N ALA A 63 18.01 11.08 15.91
CA ALA A 63 16.74 11.08 15.22
C ALA A 63 15.67 10.29 15.98
N ARG A 64 16.02 9.11 16.52
CA ARG A 64 15.16 8.27 17.35
C ARG A 64 14.71 8.99 18.61
N LYS A 65 15.63 9.65 19.33
CA LYS A 65 15.30 10.46 20.53
C LYS A 65 14.38 11.63 20.19
N ALA A 66 14.72 12.40 19.15
CA ALA A 66 13.92 13.54 18.71
C ALA A 66 12.51 13.11 18.27
N ALA A 67 12.39 12.01 17.53
CA ALA A 67 11.11 11.44 17.14
C ALA A 67 10.32 10.90 18.34
N SER A 68 10.96 10.25 19.30
CA SER A 68 10.29 9.73 20.51
C SER A 68 9.65 10.85 21.34
N ALA A 69 10.27 12.04 21.35
CA ALA A 69 9.71 13.23 22.01
C ALA A 69 8.44 13.79 21.32
N LYS A 70 8.04 13.28 20.15
CA LYS A 70 6.80 13.69 19.43
C LYS A 70 5.55 12.89 19.80
N ALA A 71 5.61 12.06 20.84
CA ALA A 71 4.46 11.30 21.30
C ALA A 71 3.25 12.19 21.68
N ASP A 72 3.48 13.33 22.33
CA ASP A 72 2.40 14.25 22.71
C ASP A 72 1.78 14.96 21.50
N TRP A 73 2.60 15.33 20.51
CA TRP A 73 2.11 15.86 19.24
C TRP A 73 1.17 14.86 18.56
N TRP A 74 1.57 13.58 18.49
CA TRP A 74 0.75 12.53 17.91
C TRP A 74 -0.57 12.35 18.68
N ARG A 75 -0.51 12.32 20.02
CA ARG A 75 -1.71 12.19 20.86
C ARG A 75 -2.68 13.34 20.63
N GLN A 76 -2.20 14.58 20.57
CA GLN A 76 -3.03 15.76 20.31
C GLN A 76 -3.65 15.70 18.90
N LEU A 77 -2.89 15.30 17.90
CA LEU A 77 -3.37 15.15 16.53
C LEU A 77 -4.53 14.14 16.43
N LEU A 78 -4.39 12.99 17.08
CA LEU A 78 -5.45 11.98 17.11
C LEU A 78 -6.67 12.46 17.89
N GLN A 79 -6.49 13.13 19.04
CA GLN A 79 -7.59 13.68 19.82
C GLN A 79 -8.44 14.68 19.03
N GLN A 80 -7.82 15.54 18.22
CA GLN A 80 -8.53 16.48 17.34
C GLN A 80 -9.46 15.80 16.33
N HIS A 81 -9.16 14.54 15.96
CA HIS A 81 -9.94 13.75 15.02
C HIS A 81 -10.81 12.67 15.70
N GLY A 82 -10.82 12.61 17.04
CA GLY A 82 -11.54 11.57 17.79
C GLY A 82 -10.97 10.16 17.57
N LEU A 83 -9.69 10.04 17.27
CA LEU A 83 -8.99 8.78 16.99
C LEU A 83 -8.15 8.31 18.18
N HIS A 84 -7.78 7.03 18.14
CA HIS A 84 -6.86 6.40 19.08
C HIS A 84 -5.75 5.67 18.33
N GLY A 85 -4.56 5.59 18.94
CA GLY A 85 -3.40 4.93 18.36
C GLY A 85 -2.10 5.29 19.04
N ASP A 86 -1.05 4.56 18.71
CA ASP A 86 0.27 4.76 19.32
C ASP A 86 1.21 5.52 18.39
N TRP A 87 2.17 6.23 18.99
CA TRP A 87 3.34 6.72 18.29
C TRP A 87 4.47 5.71 18.46
N ARG A 88 4.96 5.14 17.36
CA ARG A 88 6.01 4.11 17.34
C ARG A 88 7.26 4.68 16.69
N VAL A 89 8.41 4.38 17.26
CA VAL A 89 9.72 4.79 16.76
C VAL A 89 10.58 3.56 16.66
N GLY A 90 11.00 3.20 15.44
CA GLY A 90 11.99 2.16 15.18
C GLY A 90 13.31 2.77 14.73
N GLU A 91 14.39 2.01 14.86
CA GLU A 91 15.71 2.33 14.31
C GLU A 91 16.16 1.19 13.42
N GLY A 92 16.70 1.49 12.24
CA GLY A 92 17.15 0.47 11.29
C GLY A 92 16.80 0.78 9.83
N ASP A 93 16.79 -0.27 9.01
CA ASP A 93 16.33 -0.18 7.62
C ASP A 93 14.84 0.18 7.57
N LEU A 94 14.51 1.21 6.81
CA LEU A 94 13.14 1.75 6.72
C LEU A 94 12.10 0.67 6.37
N ALA A 95 12.37 -0.17 5.37
CA ALA A 95 11.39 -1.17 4.94
C ALA A 95 11.17 -2.23 6.04
N GLN A 96 12.24 -2.66 6.72
CA GLN A 96 12.14 -3.62 7.82
C GLN A 96 11.34 -3.05 9.00
N VAL A 97 11.61 -1.81 9.41
CA VAL A 97 10.88 -1.14 10.49
C VAL A 97 9.39 -1.05 10.16
N LEU A 98 9.04 -0.63 8.94
CA LEU A 98 7.65 -0.53 8.51
C LEU A 98 6.94 -1.89 8.44
N CYS A 99 7.62 -2.92 7.92
CA CYS A 99 7.05 -4.27 7.81
C CYS A 99 6.79 -4.90 9.18
N LEU A 100 7.72 -4.73 10.13
CA LEU A 100 7.53 -5.19 11.51
C LEU A 100 6.42 -4.40 12.21
N ALA A 101 6.34 -3.07 11.98
CA ALA A 101 5.31 -2.23 12.58
C ALA A 101 3.89 -2.61 12.12
N VAL A 102 3.71 -2.98 10.85
CA VAL A 102 2.39 -3.38 10.30
C VAL A 102 2.06 -4.87 10.52
N ALA A 103 3.01 -5.71 10.95
CA ALA A 103 2.77 -7.16 11.08
C ALA A 103 1.55 -7.52 11.97
N SER A 104 1.26 -6.69 12.97
CA SER A 104 0.10 -6.82 13.89
C SER A 104 -1.12 -5.99 13.48
N ALA A 105 -1.04 -5.22 12.40
CA ALA A 105 -2.10 -4.33 11.91
C ALA A 105 -2.73 -4.85 10.61
N ASP A 106 -3.69 -4.10 10.06
CA ASP A 106 -4.43 -4.49 8.84
C ASP A 106 -3.92 -3.80 7.58
N LEU A 107 -3.37 -2.59 7.72
CA LEU A 107 -2.98 -1.74 6.59
C LEU A 107 -1.77 -0.88 6.94
N LEU A 108 -0.79 -0.84 6.04
CA LEU A 108 0.29 0.15 6.07
C LEU A 108 -0.03 1.28 5.09
N ILE A 109 0.11 2.53 5.50
CA ILE A 109 -0.10 3.72 4.69
C ILE A 109 1.25 4.44 4.55
N VAL A 110 1.68 4.65 3.31
CA VAL A 110 2.95 5.33 2.99
C VAL A 110 2.71 6.38 1.92
N GLN A 111 3.52 7.43 1.93
CA GLN A 111 3.56 8.39 0.82
C GLN A 111 4.55 7.92 -0.23
N ARG A 112 4.19 8.04 -1.50
CA ARG A 112 5.13 7.89 -2.62
C ARG A 112 6.20 8.99 -2.54
N PRO A 113 7.49 8.67 -2.64
CA PRO A 113 8.56 9.67 -2.72
C PRO A 113 8.35 10.65 -3.88
N GLU A 114 8.67 11.93 -3.65
CA GLU A 114 8.64 12.96 -4.70
C GLU A 114 9.82 12.81 -5.67
N THR A 115 10.98 12.45 -5.13
CA THR A 115 12.15 12.04 -5.90
C THR A 115 11.90 10.64 -6.46
N ARG A 116 12.31 10.39 -7.72
CA ARG A 116 12.15 9.08 -8.41
C ARG A 116 13.06 7.98 -7.82
N GLU A 117 13.16 7.87 -6.50
CA GLU A 117 14.00 6.91 -5.76
C GLU A 117 13.58 5.45 -5.95
N ASP A 118 12.36 5.18 -6.42
CA ASP A 118 11.90 3.83 -6.78
C ASP A 118 12.35 3.39 -8.19
N ALA A 119 13.40 4.00 -8.75
CA ALA A 119 14.03 3.59 -10.02
C ALA A 119 15.48 3.13 -9.78
N PRO A 120 15.82 1.84 -9.96
CA PRO A 120 14.94 0.73 -10.35
C PRO A 120 13.99 0.26 -9.22
N ILE A 121 12.85 -0.30 -9.62
CA ILE A 121 11.86 -0.88 -8.68
C ILE A 121 12.51 -2.03 -7.90
N GLY A 122 12.19 -2.12 -6.61
CA GLY A 122 12.81 -3.07 -5.69
C GLY A 122 14.03 -2.51 -4.95
N PHE A 123 14.46 -1.29 -5.29
CA PHE A 123 15.54 -0.59 -4.59
C PHE A 123 15.05 0.61 -3.79
N GLY A 124 13.96 1.26 -4.18
CA GLY A 124 13.36 2.34 -3.41
C GLY A 124 12.58 1.83 -2.18
N SER A 125 12.41 2.73 -1.21
CA SER A 125 11.82 2.41 0.09
C SER A 125 10.40 1.85 -0.02
N THR A 126 9.56 2.44 -0.86
CA THR A 126 8.17 2.01 -1.05
C THR A 126 8.09 0.63 -1.68
N SER A 127 8.82 0.40 -2.78
CA SER A 127 8.79 -0.88 -3.48
C SER A 127 9.34 -2.02 -2.61
N ARG A 128 10.47 -1.82 -1.91
CA ARG A 128 10.98 -2.80 -0.93
C ARG A 128 9.98 -3.10 0.19
N THR A 129 9.27 -2.08 0.66
CA THR A 129 8.24 -2.26 1.70
C THR A 129 7.10 -3.12 1.19
N VAL A 130 6.59 -2.90 -0.03
CA VAL A 130 5.54 -3.74 -0.62
C VAL A 130 6.01 -5.19 -0.77
N PHE A 131 7.26 -5.43 -1.19
CA PHE A 131 7.81 -6.79 -1.31
C PHE A 131 7.90 -7.53 0.03
N ALA A 132 8.27 -6.82 1.10
CA ALA A 132 8.51 -7.42 2.41
C ALA A 132 7.28 -7.43 3.33
N ALA A 133 6.28 -6.59 3.06
CA ALA A 133 5.11 -6.46 3.91
C ALA A 133 4.19 -7.66 3.78
N VAL A 134 3.80 -8.24 4.92
CA VAL A 134 2.79 -9.31 4.99
C VAL A 134 1.35 -8.77 4.95
N LYS A 135 1.21 -7.45 4.94
CA LYS A 135 -0.06 -6.72 4.90
C LYS A 135 -0.11 -5.82 3.66
N PRO A 136 -1.31 -5.50 3.15
CA PRO A 136 -1.45 -4.52 2.07
C PRO A 136 -0.81 -3.18 2.43
N VAL A 137 -0.26 -2.53 1.42
CA VAL A 137 0.33 -1.19 1.51
C VAL A 137 -0.50 -0.23 0.67
N LEU A 138 -1.09 0.78 1.30
CA LEU A 138 -1.72 1.92 0.65
C LEU A 138 -0.66 2.99 0.38
N ILE A 139 -0.38 3.21 -0.90
CA ILE A 139 0.58 4.18 -1.38
C ILE A 139 -0.17 5.42 -1.82
N VAL A 140 0.11 6.53 -1.15
CA VAL A 140 -0.53 7.83 -1.40
C VAL A 140 0.36 8.65 -2.33
N PRO A 141 -0.14 9.21 -3.44
CA PRO A 141 0.62 10.12 -4.28
C PRO A 141 1.19 11.30 -3.47
N ALA A 142 2.38 11.79 -3.82
CA ALA A 142 2.97 12.94 -3.14
C ALA A 142 2.10 14.21 -3.26
N ALA A 143 1.42 14.39 -4.40
CA ALA A 143 0.43 15.45 -4.60
C ALA A 143 -0.83 15.30 -3.73
N GLY A 144 -0.97 14.18 -3.03
CA GLY A 144 -2.13 13.81 -2.23
C GLY A 144 -3.32 13.32 -3.04
N ALA A 145 -4.41 13.08 -2.32
CA ALA A 145 -5.69 12.66 -2.85
C ALA A 145 -6.80 13.22 -1.96
N ALA A 146 -7.91 13.67 -2.56
CA ALA A 146 -9.03 14.22 -1.81
C ALA A 146 -9.80 13.16 -1.01
N SER A 147 -9.79 11.91 -1.47
CA SER A 147 -10.35 10.76 -0.78
C SER A 147 -9.69 9.47 -1.22
N THR A 148 -9.99 8.38 -0.51
CA THR A 148 -9.62 7.04 -0.95
C THR A 148 -10.65 6.02 -0.48
N GLY A 149 -10.89 5.00 -1.30
CA GLY A 149 -11.69 3.83 -0.93
C GLY A 149 -13.19 4.10 -0.87
N ARG A 150 -13.70 5.12 -1.57
CA ARG A 150 -15.14 5.31 -1.81
C ARG A 150 -15.55 4.66 -3.13
N ARG A 151 -14.75 4.84 -4.18
CA ARG A 151 -15.00 4.28 -5.51
C ARG A 151 -13.76 3.51 -5.93
N VAL A 152 -13.83 2.19 -5.84
CA VAL A 152 -12.66 1.32 -5.91
C VAL A 152 -12.62 0.59 -7.24
N LEU A 153 -11.49 0.69 -7.95
CA LEU A 153 -11.17 -0.15 -9.09
C LEU A 153 -10.24 -1.28 -8.64
N ILE A 154 -10.58 -2.53 -8.94
CA ILE A 154 -9.75 -3.69 -8.68
C ILE A 154 -9.19 -4.18 -10.02
N ALA A 155 -7.87 -4.11 -10.19
CA ALA A 155 -7.19 -4.70 -11.33
C ALA A 155 -6.82 -6.15 -10.99
N TRP A 156 -7.63 -7.09 -11.49
CA TRP A 156 -7.52 -8.51 -11.16
C TRP A 156 -6.88 -9.28 -12.31
N ASN A 157 -5.85 -10.06 -12.02
CA ASN A 157 -5.22 -10.97 -13.00
C ASN A 157 -5.30 -12.45 -12.59
N GLY A 158 -5.97 -12.76 -11.48
CA GLY A 158 -6.07 -14.12 -10.94
C GLY A 158 -4.84 -14.64 -10.20
N SER A 159 -3.80 -13.82 -10.00
CA SER A 159 -2.60 -14.22 -9.25
C SER A 159 -2.83 -14.24 -7.74
N LEU A 160 -1.93 -14.90 -7.00
CA LEU A 160 -1.98 -14.94 -5.53
C LEU A 160 -1.85 -13.53 -4.92
N GLU A 161 -1.06 -12.67 -5.55
CA GLU A 161 -0.81 -11.30 -5.12
C GLU A 161 -2.07 -10.44 -5.33
N SER A 162 -2.79 -10.64 -6.45
CA SER A 162 -4.10 -10.03 -6.64
C SER A 162 -5.11 -10.54 -5.62
N ALA A 163 -5.09 -11.83 -5.27
CA ALA A 163 -5.91 -12.39 -4.20
C ALA A 163 -5.60 -11.76 -2.84
N ARG A 164 -4.32 -11.61 -2.49
CA ARG A 164 -3.88 -10.92 -1.27
C ARG A 164 -4.35 -9.47 -1.24
N ALA A 165 -4.23 -8.74 -2.36
CA ALA A 165 -4.69 -7.36 -2.46
C ALA A 165 -6.22 -7.25 -2.31
N LEU A 166 -6.98 -8.12 -2.97
CA LEU A 166 -8.45 -8.18 -2.85
C LEU A 166 -8.89 -8.47 -1.41
N HIS A 167 -8.28 -9.47 -0.77
CA HIS A 167 -8.59 -9.83 0.60
C HIS A 167 -8.22 -8.73 1.59
N GLY A 168 -7.05 -8.12 1.39
CA GLY A 168 -6.60 -6.98 2.17
C GLY A 168 -7.46 -5.72 2.02
N ALA A 169 -8.06 -5.53 0.84
CA ALA A 169 -8.99 -4.45 0.58
C ALA A 169 -10.36 -4.66 1.23
N ALA A 170 -10.70 -5.86 1.71
CA ALA A 170 -12.06 -6.20 2.14
C ALA A 170 -12.69 -5.19 3.14
N PRO A 171 -11.98 -4.66 4.15
CA PRO A 171 -12.53 -3.65 5.04
C PRO A 171 -12.92 -2.34 4.32
N LEU A 172 -12.13 -1.94 3.32
CA LEU A 172 -12.39 -0.76 2.48
C LEU A 172 -13.60 -1.01 1.57
N LEU A 173 -13.63 -2.17 0.92
CA LEU A 173 -14.68 -2.55 -0.03
C LEU A 173 -16.05 -2.67 0.65
N ALA A 174 -16.11 -3.16 1.88
CA ALA A 174 -17.34 -3.26 2.68
C ALA A 174 -17.96 -1.89 3.04
N ARG A 175 -17.23 -0.79 2.82
CA ARG A 175 -17.65 0.60 3.07
C ARG A 175 -17.54 1.47 1.82
N ALA A 176 -17.29 0.86 0.66
CA ALA A 176 -17.19 1.57 -0.61
C ALA A 176 -18.60 1.89 -1.14
N GLU A 177 -18.73 3.03 -1.78
CA GLU A 177 -19.94 3.47 -2.50
C GLU A 177 -20.06 2.75 -3.85
N ALA A 178 -18.93 2.42 -4.48
CA ALA A 178 -18.87 1.63 -5.71
C ALA A 178 -17.61 0.77 -5.77
N VAL A 179 -17.76 -0.46 -6.26
CA VAL A 179 -16.66 -1.38 -6.53
C VAL A 179 -16.75 -1.87 -7.97
N HIS A 180 -15.66 -1.73 -8.72
CA HIS A 180 -15.54 -2.23 -10.08
C HIS A 180 -14.31 -3.13 -10.21
N VAL A 181 -14.46 -4.23 -10.92
CA VAL A 181 -13.38 -5.19 -11.17
C VAL A 181 -13.08 -5.23 -12.66
N LEU A 182 -11.82 -4.97 -13.00
CA LEU A 182 -11.25 -5.29 -14.31
C LEU A 182 -10.62 -6.68 -14.22
N ASP A 183 -11.34 -7.67 -14.73
CA ASP A 183 -10.90 -9.06 -14.72
C ASP A 183 -10.08 -9.39 -15.97
N GLY A 184 -8.76 -9.27 -15.84
CA GLY A 184 -7.77 -9.70 -16.82
C GLY A 184 -7.23 -11.12 -16.56
N SER A 185 -7.91 -11.94 -15.75
CA SER A 185 -7.51 -13.33 -15.53
C SER A 185 -7.69 -14.17 -16.80
N ARG A 186 -6.74 -15.09 -17.03
CA ARG A 186 -6.81 -16.03 -18.15
C ARG A 186 -7.69 -17.22 -17.77
N GLU A 187 -8.38 -17.78 -18.77
CA GLU A 187 -9.20 -18.99 -18.60
C GLU A 187 -8.33 -20.24 -18.37
N GLN A 188 -7.10 -20.23 -18.88
CA GLN A 188 -6.13 -21.30 -18.67
C GLN A 188 -5.28 -20.99 -17.44
N GLY A 189 -5.11 -22.00 -16.58
CA GLY A 189 -4.26 -21.91 -15.39
C GLY A 189 -2.78 -21.72 -15.73
N PRO A 190 -1.93 -21.47 -14.70
CA PRO A 190 -0.48 -21.48 -14.87
C PRO A 190 0.00 -22.78 -15.54
N GLU A 191 1.09 -22.69 -16.31
CA GLU A 191 1.71 -23.86 -16.94
C GLU A 191 1.98 -24.98 -15.92
N GLY A 192 1.66 -26.22 -16.30
CA GLY A 192 1.77 -27.39 -15.43
C GLY A 192 0.53 -27.67 -14.56
N LEU A 193 -0.46 -26.78 -14.53
CA LEU A 193 -1.76 -27.04 -13.91
C LEU A 193 -2.77 -27.41 -14.98
N ALA A 194 -3.04 -28.72 -15.10
CA ALA A 194 -3.95 -29.27 -16.11
C ALA A 194 -5.42 -28.84 -15.93
N TRP A 195 -5.82 -28.51 -14.70
CA TRP A 195 -7.15 -28.05 -14.38
C TRP A 195 -7.14 -27.21 -13.09
N LEU A 196 -7.89 -26.11 -13.11
CA LEU A 196 -8.20 -25.32 -11.92
C LEU A 196 -9.71 -25.10 -11.84
N PRO A 197 -10.28 -25.03 -10.63
CA PRO A 197 -11.66 -24.58 -10.48
C PRO A 197 -11.81 -23.14 -11.01
N PRO A 198 -12.96 -22.78 -11.62
CA PRO A 198 -13.20 -21.42 -12.09
C PRO A 198 -13.03 -20.38 -10.98
N LEU A 199 -12.30 -19.32 -11.28
CA LEU A 199 -12.04 -18.23 -10.35
C LEU A 199 -13.15 -17.17 -10.45
N ASP A 200 -14.34 -17.53 -9.98
CA ASP A 200 -15.48 -16.60 -9.95
C ASP A 200 -15.44 -15.74 -8.67
N LEU A 201 -15.29 -14.43 -8.86
CA LEU A 201 -15.27 -13.45 -7.77
C LEU A 201 -16.68 -13.05 -7.32
N ALA A 202 -17.72 -13.24 -8.14
CA ALA A 202 -19.08 -12.81 -7.79
C ALA A 202 -19.58 -13.47 -6.48
N PRO A 203 -19.40 -14.79 -6.24
CA PRO A 203 -19.72 -15.40 -4.96
C PRO A 203 -18.92 -14.83 -3.78
N TRP A 204 -17.67 -14.42 -4.00
CA TRP A 204 -16.82 -13.84 -2.95
C TRP A 204 -17.36 -12.47 -2.50
N PHE A 205 -17.77 -11.63 -3.45
CA PHE A 205 -18.39 -10.33 -3.19
C PHE A 205 -19.78 -10.49 -2.55
N ALA A 206 -20.61 -11.38 -3.08
CA ALA A 206 -21.97 -11.63 -2.59
C ALA A 206 -21.97 -12.09 -1.12
N ARG A 207 -21.09 -13.03 -0.74
CA ARG A 207 -20.95 -13.47 0.67
C ARG A 207 -20.54 -12.36 1.64
N ARG A 208 -19.98 -11.25 1.14
CA ARG A 208 -19.56 -10.10 1.93
C ARG A 208 -20.53 -8.91 1.83
N GLY A 209 -21.62 -9.05 1.07
CA GLY A 209 -22.57 -7.97 0.82
C GLY A 209 -21.97 -6.80 0.04
N ILE A 210 -20.94 -7.05 -0.77
CA ILE A 210 -20.30 -6.02 -1.60
C ILE A 210 -20.92 -6.08 -3.00
N ALA A 211 -21.54 -4.99 -3.44
CA ALA A 211 -22.00 -4.85 -4.82
C ALA A 211 -20.81 -4.48 -5.72
N ALA A 212 -20.39 -5.42 -6.58
CA ALA A 212 -19.26 -5.21 -7.49
C ALA A 212 -19.68 -5.44 -8.94
N GLY A 213 -19.40 -4.47 -9.81
CA GLY A 213 -19.49 -4.65 -11.25
C GLY A 213 -18.22 -5.31 -11.77
N ILE A 214 -18.33 -6.48 -12.38
CA ILE A 214 -17.20 -7.24 -12.92
C ILE A 214 -17.27 -7.19 -14.45
N GLU A 215 -16.20 -6.72 -15.10
CA GLU A 215 -16.06 -6.74 -16.55
C GLU A 215 -14.75 -7.43 -16.95
N ARG A 216 -14.80 -8.21 -18.04
CA ARG A 216 -13.59 -8.81 -18.62
C ARG A 216 -12.72 -7.71 -19.19
N PHE A 217 -11.42 -7.80 -18.93
CA PHE A 217 -10.45 -6.78 -19.28
C PHE A 217 -9.32 -7.38 -20.12
N GLN A 218 -9.34 -7.06 -21.41
CA GLN A 218 -8.33 -7.47 -22.39
C GLN A 218 -7.87 -6.22 -23.15
N PRO A 219 -6.94 -5.42 -22.58
CA PRO A 219 -6.52 -4.18 -23.20
C PRO A 219 -5.69 -4.46 -24.45
N GLU A 220 -5.85 -3.62 -25.47
CA GLU A 220 -4.91 -3.55 -26.58
C GLU A 220 -3.63 -2.84 -26.09
N GLY A 221 -2.48 -3.52 -26.18
CA GLY A 221 -1.19 -2.95 -25.78
C GLY A 221 -0.92 -2.98 -24.27
N THR A 222 -0.33 -1.91 -23.72
CA THR A 222 0.06 -1.84 -22.30
C THR A 222 -1.16 -1.66 -21.39
N PRO A 223 -1.36 -2.51 -20.37
CA PRO A 223 -2.57 -2.44 -19.54
C PRO A 223 -2.68 -1.19 -18.64
N ALA A 224 -1.57 -0.60 -18.19
CA ALA A 224 -1.61 0.49 -17.21
C ALA A 224 -2.37 1.75 -17.69
N PRO A 225 -2.13 2.29 -18.90
CA PRO A 225 -2.95 3.38 -19.44
C PRO A 225 -4.45 3.07 -19.49
N ALA A 226 -4.83 1.85 -19.89
CA ALA A 226 -6.22 1.44 -19.96
C ALA A 226 -6.87 1.33 -18.56
N ILE A 227 -6.14 0.82 -17.56
CA ILE A 227 -6.58 0.81 -16.16
C ILE A 227 -6.80 2.23 -15.64
N LEU A 228 -5.87 3.15 -15.90
CA LEU A 228 -6.00 4.55 -15.48
C LEU A 228 -7.17 5.26 -16.16
N ALA A 229 -7.33 5.07 -17.48
CA ALA A 229 -8.44 5.62 -18.23
C ALA A 229 -9.79 5.11 -17.69
N ARG A 230 -9.85 3.82 -17.31
CA ARG A 230 -11.06 3.24 -16.74
C ARG A 230 -11.33 3.72 -15.32
N ALA A 231 -10.30 3.86 -14.48
CA ALA A 231 -10.41 4.48 -13.16
C ALA A 231 -10.95 5.91 -13.26
N GLN A 232 -10.46 6.69 -14.22
CA GLN A 232 -10.93 8.05 -14.47
C GLN A 232 -12.39 8.07 -14.94
N ALA A 233 -12.76 7.22 -15.91
CA ALA A 233 -14.13 7.14 -16.42
C ALA A 233 -15.15 6.74 -15.34
N LEU A 234 -14.74 5.90 -14.39
CA LEU A 234 -15.57 5.47 -13.25
C LEU A 234 -15.45 6.38 -12.03
N GLN A 235 -14.63 7.44 -12.11
CA GLN A 235 -14.33 8.37 -11.03
C GLN A 235 -13.81 7.66 -9.77
N CYS A 236 -12.96 6.66 -9.94
CA CYS A 236 -12.38 5.90 -8.84
C CYS A 236 -11.37 6.76 -8.06
N ASP A 237 -11.33 6.56 -6.74
CA ASP A 237 -10.41 7.22 -5.80
C ASP A 237 -9.42 6.23 -5.16
N LEU A 238 -9.43 4.98 -5.61
CA LEU A 238 -8.50 3.93 -5.21
C LEU A 238 -8.38 2.89 -6.31
N ILE A 239 -7.15 2.47 -6.60
CA ILE A 239 -6.87 1.28 -7.40
C ILE A 239 -6.28 0.20 -6.48
N VAL A 240 -6.86 -1.00 -6.52
CA VAL A 240 -6.36 -2.19 -5.82
C VAL A 240 -5.72 -3.11 -6.85
N LEU A 241 -4.47 -3.54 -6.60
CA LEU A 241 -3.77 -4.46 -7.48
C LEU A 241 -2.80 -5.37 -6.72
N GLY A 242 -2.62 -6.59 -7.23
CA GLY A 242 -1.46 -7.41 -6.87
C GLY A 242 -0.19 -6.87 -7.52
N ALA A 243 0.95 -7.09 -6.86
CA ALA A 243 2.25 -6.71 -7.40
C ALA A 243 3.15 -7.93 -7.60
N TRP A 244 3.85 -7.94 -8.75
CA TRP A 244 4.96 -8.86 -9.05
C TRP A 244 4.65 -10.35 -8.85
N GLY A 245 3.59 -10.85 -9.50
CA GLY A 245 3.17 -12.24 -9.38
C GLY A 245 3.97 -13.26 -10.18
N SER A 246 3.96 -14.52 -9.72
CA SER A 246 4.89 -15.58 -10.15
C SER A 246 4.45 -16.49 -11.31
N SER A 247 3.74 -16.03 -12.35
CA SER A 247 3.60 -16.80 -13.60
C SER A 247 4.77 -16.47 -14.55
N ARG A 248 5.68 -17.42 -14.76
CA ARG A 248 7.14 -17.19 -14.59
C ARG A 248 8.06 -17.29 -15.81
N LEU A 249 7.62 -17.21 -17.07
CA LEU A 249 8.54 -17.42 -18.22
C LEU A 249 8.93 -16.20 -19.06
N THR A 250 8.42 -14.98 -18.81
CA THR A 250 8.92 -13.77 -19.52
C THR A 250 8.52 -12.43 -18.86
N GLU A 251 8.85 -12.24 -17.58
CA GLU A 251 8.99 -10.88 -17.01
C GLU A 251 10.44 -10.65 -16.62
N MET A 252 11.37 -10.60 -17.58
CA MET A 252 12.77 -10.30 -17.26
C MET A 252 12.97 -8.90 -16.62
N VAL A 253 11.91 -8.10 -16.44
CA VAL A 253 11.92 -6.85 -15.67
C VAL A 253 10.52 -6.59 -15.08
N LEU A 254 10.25 -7.04 -13.84
CA LEU A 254 9.21 -6.51 -12.92
C LEU A 254 7.94 -5.92 -13.58
N GLY A 255 6.85 -6.69 -13.65
CA GLY A 255 5.55 -6.37 -14.26
C GLY A 255 5.30 -4.92 -14.65
N GLY A 256 5.31 -4.68 -15.97
CA GLY A 256 5.23 -3.34 -16.56
C GLY A 256 4.00 -2.53 -16.13
N VAL A 257 2.90 -3.20 -15.78
CA VAL A 257 1.67 -2.56 -15.29
C VAL A 257 1.87 -1.98 -13.90
N THR A 258 2.24 -2.81 -12.93
CA THR A 258 2.51 -2.37 -11.56
C THR A 258 3.59 -1.30 -11.57
N ARG A 259 4.67 -1.47 -12.36
CA ARG A 259 5.73 -0.47 -12.51
C ARG A 259 5.24 0.88 -13.01
N ALA A 260 4.43 0.88 -14.07
CA ALA A 260 3.89 2.11 -14.63
C ALA A 260 2.97 2.83 -13.63
N LEU A 261 2.07 2.07 -12.98
CA LEU A 261 1.16 2.62 -11.98
C LEU A 261 1.91 3.14 -10.75
N PHE A 262 2.90 2.40 -10.24
CA PHE A 262 3.66 2.79 -9.06
C PHE A 262 4.34 4.16 -9.25
N ARG A 263 4.92 4.38 -10.43
CA ARG A 263 5.68 5.61 -10.72
C ARG A 263 4.78 6.84 -10.88
N GLU A 264 3.66 6.70 -11.59
CA GLU A 264 2.95 7.88 -12.12
C GLU A 264 1.44 7.87 -11.87
N CYS A 265 0.90 6.88 -11.15
CA CYS A 265 -0.53 6.88 -10.82
C CYS A 265 -0.88 8.15 -10.01
N PRO A 266 -1.90 8.92 -10.42
CA PRO A 266 -2.37 10.08 -9.69
C PRO A 266 -3.33 9.73 -8.54
N LEU A 267 -3.68 8.44 -8.39
CA LEU A 267 -4.59 7.94 -7.37
C LEU A 267 -3.83 7.14 -6.30
N PRO A 268 -4.38 7.04 -5.08
CA PRO A 268 -3.94 6.04 -4.12
C PRO A 268 -3.94 4.63 -4.70
N LEU A 269 -2.90 3.86 -4.40
CA LEU A 269 -2.75 2.46 -4.80
C LEU A 269 -2.73 1.56 -3.56
N LEU A 270 -3.64 0.60 -3.47
CA LEU A 270 -3.52 -0.49 -2.49
C LEU A 270 -2.84 -1.68 -3.16
N VAL A 271 -1.69 -2.05 -2.64
CA VAL A 271 -0.83 -3.06 -3.25
C VAL A 271 -0.51 -4.17 -2.25
N ALA A 272 -0.53 -5.42 -2.71
CA ALA A 272 -0.03 -6.56 -1.95
C ALA A 272 0.87 -7.43 -2.83
N HIS A 273 1.84 -8.09 -2.20
CA HIS A 273 2.74 -9.08 -2.79
C HIS A 273 2.52 -10.46 -2.16
#